data_AF-A0AAW2SU93-F1
#
_entry.id   AF-A0AAW2SU93-F1
#
_cell.length_a   1.000
_cell.length_b   1.000
_cell.length_c   1.000
_cell.angle_alpha   90.00
_cell.angle_beta   90.00
_cell.angle_gamma   90.00
#
_symmetry.space_group_name_H-M   'P 1'
#
loop_
_entity.id
_entity.type
_entity.pdbx_description
1 polymer ?
#
loop_
_entity_poly.entity_id
_entity_poly.type
_entity_poly.pdbx_seq_one_letter_code
_entity_poly.pdbx_strand_id
1 'polypeptide(L)'
;MNVKELSTPDDAYDLRSELPESVVKILLQSIFNNTGGEVVVNKDGKREILGTPTEMAILEFGLSLGGDFHMERRASKVVKVEPFNSTKKRMGIVLELTKGGLRAHTKELENGFSAEDDIPASGYTCIGIVGIKDPVRPGVRESVALCRSAGVTVRMVTGDNINTAKAIARECGILTDDGLAIEGPVFRERRAWRNCLN
;
A
#
# COMPACT_ATOMS: atom_id res chain seq x y z
N MET A 1 -1.25 -18.39 -9.94
CA MET A 1 -1.77 -17.01 -9.84
C MET A 1 -1.05 -16.20 -10.88
N ASN A 2 -1.76 -15.57 -11.82
CA ASN A 2 -1.12 -14.69 -12.81
C ASN A 2 -0.74 -13.39 -12.10
N VAL A 3 0.56 -13.11 -12.00
CA VAL A 3 1.08 -11.86 -11.45
C VAL A 3 1.47 -10.97 -12.62
N LYS A 4 0.97 -9.74 -12.62
CA LYS A 4 1.36 -8.71 -13.57
C LYS A 4 2.07 -7.59 -12.82
N GLU A 5 3.30 -7.31 -13.23
CA GLU A 5 4.03 -6.16 -12.73
C GLU A 5 3.59 -4.93 -13.53
N LEU A 6 3.25 -3.86 -12.83
CA LEU A 6 2.79 -2.62 -13.41
C LEU A 6 3.82 -1.55 -13.08
N SER A 7 4.73 -1.30 -14.01
CA SER A 7 5.79 -0.30 -13.84
C SER A 7 5.64 0.87 -14.81
N THR A 8 4.81 0.71 -15.84
CA THR A 8 4.61 1.68 -16.91
C THR A 8 3.12 1.91 -17.19
N PRO A 9 2.75 3.04 -17.83
CA PRO A 9 1.38 3.30 -18.25
C PRO A 9 0.82 2.23 -19.20
N ASP A 10 1.66 1.65 -20.06
CA ASP A 10 1.26 0.61 -21.02
C ASP A 10 0.82 -0.67 -20.30
N ASP A 11 1.51 -1.05 -19.21
CA ASP A 11 1.14 -2.21 -18.39
C ASP A 11 -0.29 -2.06 -17.82
N ALA A 12 -0.65 -0.84 -17.42
CA ALA A 12 -1.97 -0.55 -16.87
C ALA A 12 -3.07 -0.58 -17.94
N TYR A 13 -2.75 -0.13 -19.17
CA TYR A 13 -3.65 -0.23 -20.32
C TYR A 13 -3.92 -1.69 -20.68
N ASP A 14 -2.87 -2.51 -20.75
CA ASP A 14 -2.98 -3.94 -21.05
C ASP A 14 -3.83 -4.64 -19.99
N LEU A 15 -3.59 -4.38 -18.70
CA LEU A 15 -4.42 -4.90 -17.62
C LEU A 15 -5.88 -4.48 -17.76
N ARG A 16 -6.15 -3.20 -18.05
CA ARG A 16 -7.52 -2.71 -18.25
C ARG A 16 -8.20 -3.45 -19.41
N SER A 17 -7.50 -3.68 -20.51
CA SER A 17 -8.05 -4.31 -21.72
C SER A 17 -8.47 -5.78 -21.51
N GLU A 18 -7.83 -6.47 -20.56
CA GLU A 18 -8.13 -7.86 -20.21
C GLU A 18 -9.28 -8.01 -19.21
N LEU A 19 -9.65 -6.93 -18.53
CA LEU A 19 -10.67 -6.96 -17.48
C LEU A 19 -12.04 -6.53 -18.01
N PRO A 20 -13.15 -7.17 -17.59
CA PRO A 20 -14.47 -6.69 -17.90
C PRO A 20 -14.69 -5.26 -17.38
N GLU A 21 -15.34 -4.41 -18.16
CA GLU A 21 -15.63 -3.01 -17.79
C GLU A 21 -16.37 -2.88 -16.45
N SER A 22 -17.22 -3.87 -16.11
CA SER A 22 -17.90 -3.94 -14.82
C SER A 22 -16.94 -4.12 -13.64
N VAL A 23 -15.88 -4.92 -13.82
CA VAL A 23 -14.83 -5.14 -12.81
C VAL A 23 -13.99 -3.88 -12.65
N VAL A 24 -13.56 -3.28 -13.77
CA VAL A 24 -12.78 -2.03 -13.75
C VAL A 24 -13.57 -0.93 -13.04
N LYS A 25 -14.86 -0.77 -13.33
CA LYS A 25 -15.72 0.20 -12.65
C LYS A 25 -15.81 -0.04 -11.14
N ILE A 26 -16.00 -1.28 -10.71
CA ILE A 26 -16.06 -1.62 -9.28
C ILE A 26 -14.70 -1.37 -8.61
N LEU A 27 -13.60 -1.71 -9.28
CA LEU A 27 -12.24 -1.49 -8.78
C LEU A 27 -11.93 0.01 -8.62
N LEU A 28 -12.22 0.83 -9.63
CA LEU A 28 -12.04 2.29 -9.56
C LEU A 28 -12.90 2.93 -8.47
N GLN A 29 -14.16 2.51 -8.36
CA GLN A 29 -15.05 2.94 -7.28
C GLN A 29 -14.46 2.59 -5.91
N SER A 30 -13.91 1.38 -5.76
CA SER A 30 -13.26 0.93 -4.54
C SER A 30 -12.01 1.78 -4.23
N ILE A 31 -11.10 1.93 -5.20
CA ILE A 31 -9.85 2.67 -5.05
C ILE A 31 -10.09 4.13 -4.65
N PHE A 32 -10.93 4.86 -5.40
CA PHE A 32 -11.07 6.30 -5.22
C PHE A 32 -11.92 6.70 -4.02
N ASN A 33 -12.85 5.85 -3.59
CA ASN A 33 -13.65 6.13 -2.39
C ASN A 33 -13.06 5.50 -1.11
N ASN A 34 -12.34 4.38 -1.19
CA ASN A 34 -11.75 3.68 -0.03
C ASN A 34 -10.26 4.03 0.19
N THR A 35 -9.90 5.27 -0.12
CA THR A 35 -8.56 5.82 0.08
C THR A 35 -8.69 7.23 0.66
N GLY A 36 -7.92 7.55 1.70
CA GLY A 36 -7.95 8.86 2.37
C GLY A 36 -7.14 9.94 1.64
N GLY A 37 -6.28 9.54 0.69
CA GLY A 37 -5.51 10.47 -0.15
C GLY A 37 -6.37 11.34 -1.08
N GLU A 38 -5.73 12.34 -1.67
CA GLU A 38 -6.35 13.34 -2.55
C GLU A 38 -5.53 13.48 -3.84
N VAL A 39 -6.21 13.66 -4.98
CA VAL A 39 -5.57 14.03 -6.24
C VAL A 39 -5.77 15.53 -6.43
N VAL A 40 -4.69 16.28 -6.59
CA VAL A 40 -4.73 17.73 -6.78
C VAL A 40 -3.97 18.10 -8.06
N VAL A 41 -4.31 19.26 -8.62
CA VAL A 41 -3.55 19.87 -9.72
C VAL A 41 -2.85 21.10 -9.14
N ASN A 42 -1.53 21.13 -9.25
CA ASN A 42 -0.74 22.24 -8.75
C ASN A 42 -0.84 23.46 -9.68
N LYS A 43 -0.19 24.57 -9.30
CA LYS A 43 -0.24 25.84 -10.06
C LYS A 43 0.32 25.72 -11.49
N ASP A 44 1.19 24.73 -11.72
CA ASP A 44 1.81 24.48 -13.02
C ASP A 44 0.97 23.53 -13.89
N GLY A 45 -0.24 23.16 -13.44
CA GLY A 45 -1.11 22.22 -14.15
C GLY A 45 -0.69 20.75 -13.99
N LYS A 46 0.32 20.47 -13.16
CA LYS A 46 0.79 19.10 -12.92
C LYS A 46 -0.05 18.43 -11.85
N ARG A 47 -0.41 17.18 -12.10
CA ARG A 47 -1.11 16.33 -11.13
C ARG A 47 -0.15 15.92 -10.01
N GLU A 48 -0.60 16.08 -8.77
CA GLU A 48 0.04 15.59 -7.56
C GLU A 48 -0.95 14.75 -6.76
N ILE A 49 -0.45 13.73 -6.07
CA ILE A 49 -1.25 12.90 -5.18
C ILE A 49 -0.76 13.14 -3.76
N LEU A 50 -1.68 13.49 -2.87
CA LEU A 50 -1.42 13.74 -1.46
C LEU A 50 -1.93 12.53 -0.66
N GLY A 51 -1.10 12.01 0.24
CA GLY A 51 -1.47 10.89 1.10
C GLY A 51 -0.23 10.15 1.61
N THR A 52 -0.46 9.04 2.30
CA THR A 52 0.61 8.10 2.64
C THR A 52 1.16 7.42 1.38
N PRO A 53 2.38 6.86 1.39
CA PRO A 53 2.95 6.14 0.24
C PRO A 53 2.02 5.08 -0.36
N THR A 54 1.35 4.31 0.50
CA THR A 54 0.35 3.30 0.08
C THR A 54 -0.85 3.94 -0.62
N GLU A 55 -1.37 5.04 -0.09
CA GLU A 55 -2.51 5.74 -0.69
C GLU A 55 -2.14 6.35 -2.04
N MET A 56 -0.96 6.97 -2.13
CA MET A 56 -0.46 7.53 -3.37
C MET A 56 -0.33 6.45 -4.46
N ALA A 57 0.28 5.31 -4.13
CA ALA A 57 0.46 4.20 -5.08
C ALA A 57 -0.88 3.62 -5.57
N ILE A 58 -1.86 3.44 -4.68
CA ILE A 58 -3.18 2.90 -5.06
C ILE A 58 -3.95 3.92 -5.91
N LEU A 59 -3.90 5.22 -5.57
CA LEU A 59 -4.54 6.25 -6.38
C LEU A 59 -3.89 6.36 -7.76
N GLU A 60 -2.56 6.33 -7.83
CA GLU A 60 -1.82 6.33 -9.09
C GLU A 60 -2.19 5.12 -9.96
N PHE A 61 -2.34 3.94 -9.35
CA PHE A 61 -2.84 2.75 -10.04
C PHE A 61 -4.25 2.97 -10.61
N GLY A 62 -5.19 3.48 -9.82
CA GLY A 62 -6.54 3.78 -10.30
C GLY A 62 -6.57 4.79 -11.45
N LEU A 63 -5.71 5.81 -11.38
CA LEU A 63 -5.56 6.79 -12.45
C LEU A 63 -4.94 6.18 -13.72
N SER A 64 -3.98 5.26 -13.57
CA SER A 64 -3.34 4.55 -14.69
C SER A 64 -4.31 3.58 -15.39
N LEU A 65 -5.30 3.07 -14.66
CA LEU A 65 -6.44 2.35 -15.25
C LEU A 65 -7.44 3.25 -15.99
N GLY A 66 -7.15 4.55 -16.15
CA GLY A 66 -8.01 5.51 -16.86
C GLY A 66 -9.18 6.03 -16.02
N GLY A 67 -9.13 5.88 -14.70
CA GLY A 67 -10.17 6.40 -13.82
C GLY A 67 -10.07 7.92 -13.60
N ASP A 68 -11.22 8.58 -13.44
CA ASP A 68 -11.31 9.96 -13.00
C ASP A 68 -11.69 10.01 -11.51
N PHE A 69 -10.70 10.34 -10.69
CA PHE A 69 -10.82 10.39 -9.24
C PHE A 69 -11.94 11.34 -8.75
N HIS A 70 -12.00 12.55 -9.30
CA HIS A 70 -12.97 13.54 -8.83
C HIS A 70 -14.38 13.22 -9.34
N MET A 71 -14.50 12.69 -10.57
CA MET A 71 -15.78 12.24 -11.10
C MET A 71 -16.35 11.09 -10.27
N GLU A 72 -15.54 10.08 -9.95
CA GLU A 72 -16.00 8.92 -9.19
C GLU A 72 -16.45 9.32 -7.78
N ARG A 73 -15.68 10.17 -7.08
CA ARG A 73 -16.07 10.68 -5.76
C ARG A 73 -17.33 11.54 -5.80
N ARG A 74 -17.51 12.39 -6.81
CA ARG A 74 -18.75 13.19 -6.98
C ARG A 74 -19.97 12.34 -7.30
N ALA A 75 -19.78 11.26 -8.06
CA ALA A 75 -20.85 10.34 -8.43
C ALA A 75 -21.24 9.39 -7.27
N SER A 76 -20.40 9.30 -6.23
CA SER A 76 -20.57 8.38 -5.12
C SER A 76 -21.19 9.08 -3.91
N LYS A 77 -22.19 8.43 -3.28
CA LYS A 77 -22.75 8.86 -2.00
C LYS A 77 -22.21 7.97 -0.89
N VAL A 78 -21.23 8.49 -0.15
CA VAL A 78 -20.66 7.80 1.01
C VAL A 78 -21.65 7.87 2.17
N VAL A 79 -22.06 6.71 2.67
CA VAL A 79 -22.96 6.56 3.81
C VAL A 79 -22.18 6.35 5.10
N LYS A 80 -21.05 5.64 5.03
CA LYS A 80 -20.21 5.32 6.18
C LYS A 80 -18.75 5.18 5.79
N VAL A 81 -17.87 5.55 6.71
CA VAL A 81 -16.42 5.35 6.62
C VAL A 81 -15.95 4.70 7.91
N GLU A 82 -15.24 3.58 7.78
CA GLU A 82 -14.40 3.00 8.83
C GLU A 82 -12.94 3.31 8.50
N PRO A 83 -12.30 4.26 9.21
CA PRO A 83 -10.91 4.60 8.97
C PRO A 83 -9.99 3.42 9.30
N PHE A 84 -8.75 3.50 8.82
CA PHE A 84 -7.76 2.44 9.04
C PHE A 84 -7.55 2.15 10.53
N ASN A 85 -7.74 0.88 10.90
CA ASN A 85 -7.46 0.38 12.24
C ASN A 85 -6.17 -0.45 12.20
N SER A 86 -5.14 -0.08 12.96
CA SER A 86 -3.84 -0.74 12.96
C SER A 86 -3.84 -2.16 13.55
N THR A 87 -4.81 -2.47 14.43
CA THR A 87 -4.99 -3.81 15.01
C THR A 87 -5.68 -4.74 14.01
N LYS A 88 -6.76 -4.27 13.37
CA LYS A 88 -7.50 -5.04 12.35
C LYS A 88 -6.85 -5.00 10.97
N LYS A 89 -5.89 -4.08 10.76
CA LYS A 89 -5.20 -3.78 9.51
C LYS A 89 -6.14 -3.67 8.30
N ARG A 90 -7.26 -2.99 8.52
CA ARG A 90 -8.30 -2.78 7.51
C ARG A 90 -8.86 -1.37 7.56
N MET A 91 -9.45 -0.96 6.44
CA MET A 91 -10.35 0.18 6.35
C MET A 91 -11.48 -0.14 5.38
N GLY A 92 -12.62 0.53 5.54
CA GLY A 92 -13.76 0.30 4.67
C GLY A 92 -14.66 1.51 4.53
N ILE A 93 -15.51 1.44 3.51
CA ILE A 93 -16.54 2.44 3.26
C ILE A 93 -17.84 1.75 2.83
N VAL A 94 -18.95 2.45 3.00
CA VAL A 94 -20.25 2.05 2.46
C VAL A 94 -20.77 3.13 1.54
N LEU A 95 -21.13 2.75 0.32
CA LEU A 95 -21.72 3.62 -0.69
C LEU A 95 -23.20 3.28 -0.89
N GLU A 96 -24.02 4.30 -1.13
CA GLU A 96 -25.37 4.12 -1.65
C GLU A 96 -25.36 4.01 -3.18
N LEU A 97 -26.05 3.00 -3.72
CA LEU A 97 -26.14 2.79 -5.15
C LEU A 97 -27.31 3.58 -5.74
N THR A 98 -27.13 4.10 -6.96
CA THR A 98 -28.15 4.90 -7.66
C THR A 98 -29.47 4.17 -7.94
N LYS A 99 -29.44 2.84 -8.00
CA LYS A 99 -30.62 1.97 -8.17
C LYS A 99 -31.21 1.46 -6.86
N GLY A 100 -30.79 2.04 -5.73
CA GLY A 100 -31.09 1.55 -4.39
C GLY A 100 -30.12 0.46 -3.93
N GLY A 101 -30.07 0.27 -2.60
CA GLY A 101 -29.15 -0.65 -1.94
C GLY A 101 -27.81 -0.03 -1.57
N LEU A 102 -27.00 -0.81 -0.85
CA LEU A 102 -25.70 -0.40 -0.33
C LEU A 102 -24.60 -1.31 -0.88
N ARG A 103 -23.39 -0.76 -1.03
CA ARG A 103 -22.18 -1.53 -1.33
C ARG A 103 -21.07 -1.16 -0.36
N ALA A 104 -20.53 -2.16 0.32
CA ALA A 104 -19.33 -2.02 1.11
C ALA A 104 -18.08 -2.29 0.26
N HIS A 105 -17.05 -1.48 0.43
CA HIS A 105 -15.71 -1.71 -0.10
C HIS A 105 -14.73 -1.79 1.06
N THR A 106 -13.84 -2.78 1.05
CA THR A 106 -12.82 -2.99 2.07
C THR A 106 -11.44 -3.10 1.43
N LYS A 107 -10.41 -2.66 2.17
CA LYS A 107 -8.99 -2.84 1.85
C LYS A 107 -8.31 -3.37 3.10
N GLU A 108 -7.69 -4.54 2.99
CA GLU A 108 -7.20 -5.33 4.12
C GLU A 108 -5.77 -5.83 3.85
N LEU A 109 -4.96 -5.95 4.90
CA LEU A 109 -3.58 -6.45 4.81
C LEU A 109 -3.40 -7.85 5.38
N GLU A 110 -4.33 -8.37 6.19
CA GLU A 110 -4.23 -9.69 6.83
C GLU A 110 -5.60 -10.39 6.91
N ASN A 111 -5.58 -11.72 7.01
CA ASN A 111 -6.76 -12.53 7.26
C ASN A 111 -7.17 -12.36 8.74
N GLY A 112 -8.09 -11.45 9.04
CA GLY A 112 -8.54 -11.20 10.40
C GLY A 112 -9.98 -10.71 10.46
N PHE A 113 -10.92 -11.65 10.60
CA PHE A 113 -12.33 -11.34 10.81
C PHE A 113 -12.56 -10.89 12.26
N SER A 114 -13.23 -9.76 12.44
CA SER A 114 -13.82 -9.39 13.74
C SER A 114 -15.32 -9.23 13.53
N ALA A 115 -16.15 -9.91 14.32
CA ALA A 115 -17.60 -9.88 14.18
C ALA A 115 -18.26 -8.63 14.79
N GLU A 116 -17.46 -7.72 15.35
CA GLU A 116 -17.90 -6.53 16.10
C GLU A 116 -17.93 -5.25 15.24
N ASP A 117 -17.84 -5.40 13.92
CA ASP A 117 -17.72 -4.26 13.02
C ASP A 117 -19.05 -3.81 12.43
N ASP A 118 -19.19 -2.50 12.23
CA ASP A 118 -20.39 -1.91 11.65
C ASP A 118 -20.48 -2.13 10.13
N ILE A 119 -19.33 -2.22 9.46
CA ILE A 119 -19.19 -2.72 8.10
C ILE A 119 -19.07 -4.26 8.17
N PRO A 120 -19.84 -5.01 7.35
CA PRO A 120 -19.85 -6.47 7.40
C PRO A 120 -18.43 -7.03 7.38
N ALA A 121 -18.14 -7.99 8.26
CA ALA A 121 -16.83 -8.62 8.29
C ALA A 121 -16.65 -9.68 7.21
N SER A 122 -17.74 -10.23 6.65
CA SER A 122 -17.74 -11.32 5.69
C SER A 122 -18.79 -11.13 4.59
N GLY A 123 -18.80 -12.02 3.60
CA GLY A 123 -19.70 -11.93 2.44
C GLY A 123 -19.17 -11.06 1.29
N TYR A 124 -17.88 -10.68 1.34
CA TYR A 124 -17.23 -9.97 0.25
C TYR A 124 -16.93 -10.87 -0.94
N THR A 125 -16.92 -10.24 -2.12
CA THR A 125 -16.31 -10.80 -3.32
C THR A 125 -14.96 -10.13 -3.52
N CYS A 126 -13.89 -10.92 -3.59
CA CYS A 126 -12.56 -10.39 -3.88
C CYS A 126 -12.52 -9.83 -5.32
N ILE A 127 -12.14 -8.56 -5.46
CA ILE A 127 -12.04 -7.87 -6.76
C ILE A 127 -10.61 -7.97 -7.32
N GLY A 128 -9.61 -8.00 -6.45
CA GLY A 128 -8.21 -8.12 -6.83
C GLY A 128 -7.26 -8.08 -5.64
N ILE A 129 -6.01 -8.44 -5.87
CA ILE A 129 -4.90 -8.32 -4.92
C ILE A 129 -3.85 -7.45 -5.60
N VAL A 130 -3.42 -6.39 -4.93
CA VAL A 130 -2.38 -5.48 -5.41
C VAL A 130 -1.13 -5.64 -4.55
N GLY A 131 0.01 -5.86 -5.19
CA GLY A 131 1.33 -5.80 -4.55
C GLY A 131 1.91 -4.41 -4.76
N ILE A 132 2.25 -3.71 -3.69
CA ILE A 132 2.91 -2.40 -3.75
C ILE A 132 4.37 -2.60 -3.39
N LYS A 133 5.25 -2.20 -4.30
CA LYS A 133 6.70 -2.22 -4.09
C LYS A 133 7.18 -0.79 -3.91
N ASP A 134 7.95 -0.55 -2.85
CA ASP A 134 8.75 0.66 -2.70
C ASP A 134 10.15 0.38 -3.26
N PRO A 135 10.47 0.81 -4.49
CA PRO A 135 11.75 0.48 -5.11
C PRO A 135 12.90 1.19 -4.39
N VAL A 136 14.03 0.49 -4.27
CA VAL A 136 15.24 1.09 -3.72
C VAL A 136 15.67 2.27 -4.60
N ARG A 137 15.96 3.41 -3.97
CA ARG A 137 16.39 4.61 -4.71
C ARG A 137 17.70 4.34 -5.46
N PRO A 138 17.86 4.85 -6.69
CA PRO A 138 19.12 4.77 -7.41
C PRO A 138 20.30 5.29 -6.57
N GLY A 139 21.44 4.60 -6.58
CA GLY A 139 22.63 5.01 -5.83
C GLY A 139 22.70 4.51 -4.38
N VAL A 140 21.62 3.95 -3.82
CA VAL A 140 21.61 3.50 -2.41
C VAL A 140 22.57 2.34 -2.20
N ARG A 141 22.58 1.36 -3.11
CA ARG A 141 23.46 0.18 -2.98
C ARG A 141 24.94 0.58 -3.07
N GLU A 142 25.27 1.49 -3.97
CA GLU A 142 26.61 2.05 -4.16
C GLU A 142 27.04 2.84 -2.91
N SER A 143 26.13 3.63 -2.36
CA SER A 143 26.36 4.39 -1.12
C SER A 143 26.63 3.46 0.07
N VAL A 144 25.84 2.39 0.21
CA VAL A 144 26.06 1.36 1.25
C VAL A 144 27.42 0.67 1.07
N ALA A 145 27.78 0.32 -0.16
CA ALA A 145 29.09 -0.27 -0.46
C ALA A 145 30.25 0.68 -0.12
N LEU A 146 30.13 1.95 -0.45
CA LEU A 146 31.12 2.97 -0.13
C LEU A 146 31.29 3.12 1.39
N CYS A 147 30.20 3.25 2.15
CA CYS A 147 30.23 3.29 3.61
C CYS A 147 30.97 2.08 4.19
N ARG A 148 30.69 0.87 3.70
CA ARG A 148 31.36 -0.36 4.15
C ARG A 148 32.85 -0.35 3.84
N SER A 149 33.24 0.09 2.64
CA SER A 149 34.65 0.18 2.24
C SER A 149 35.44 1.18 3.10
N ALA A 150 34.76 2.20 3.65
CA ALA A 150 35.30 3.15 4.61
C ALA A 150 35.28 2.68 6.08
N GLY A 151 34.89 1.43 6.36
CA GLY A 151 34.78 0.88 7.71
C GLY A 151 33.52 1.29 8.49
N VAL A 152 32.54 1.91 7.83
CA VAL A 152 31.27 2.32 8.46
C VAL A 152 30.25 1.19 8.34
N THR A 153 29.66 0.79 9.47
CA THR A 153 28.59 -0.23 9.50
C THR A 153 27.22 0.42 9.33
N VAL A 154 26.52 0.08 8.25
CA VAL A 154 25.14 0.51 8.00
C VAL A 154 24.15 -0.43 8.68
N ARG A 155 23.15 0.11 9.39
CA ARG A 155 22.06 -0.66 10.02
C ARG A 155 20.71 -0.06 9.64
N MET A 156 19.76 -0.92 9.27
CA MET A 156 18.39 -0.53 8.96
C MET A 156 17.50 -0.64 10.19
N VAL A 157 16.68 0.37 10.44
CA VAL A 157 15.59 0.36 11.42
C VAL A 157 14.34 0.80 10.68
N THR A 158 13.32 -0.05 10.62
CA THR A 158 12.05 0.23 9.94
C THR A 158 10.87 -0.28 10.77
N GLY A 159 9.70 0.32 10.54
CA GLY A 159 8.41 -0.17 11.06
C GLY A 159 7.77 -1.25 10.19
N ASP A 160 8.39 -1.63 9.07
CA ASP A 160 7.87 -2.65 8.16
C ASP A 160 7.88 -4.06 8.77
N ASN A 161 7.09 -4.94 8.15
CA ASN A 161 7.18 -6.38 8.41
C ASN A 161 8.62 -6.89 8.14
N ILE A 162 9.09 -7.83 8.96
CA ILE A 162 10.46 -8.34 8.90
C ILE A 162 10.84 -8.93 7.53
N ASN A 163 9.87 -9.50 6.80
CA ASN A 163 10.15 -10.06 5.47
C ASN A 163 10.41 -8.95 4.44
N THR A 164 9.61 -7.88 4.47
CA THR A 164 9.81 -6.69 3.64
C THR A 164 11.14 -6.02 3.99
N ALA A 165 11.43 -5.84 5.28
CA ALA A 165 12.70 -5.27 5.74
C ALA A 165 13.90 -6.10 5.26
N LYS A 166 13.84 -7.43 5.35
CA LYS A 166 14.89 -8.33 4.85
C LYS A 166 15.07 -8.24 3.35
N ALA A 167 13.99 -8.16 2.58
CA ALA A 167 14.06 -8.02 1.12
C ALA A 167 14.77 -6.71 0.73
N ILE A 168 14.31 -5.58 1.27
CA ILE A 168 14.89 -4.26 1.01
C ILE A 168 16.35 -4.20 1.49
N ALA A 169 16.64 -4.70 2.70
CA ALA A 169 17.99 -4.69 3.23
C ALA A 169 18.98 -5.51 2.38
N ARG A 170 18.54 -6.61 1.77
CA ARG A 170 19.38 -7.37 0.83
C ARG A 170 19.58 -6.63 -0.49
N GLU A 171 18.52 -6.04 -1.03
CA GLU A 171 18.59 -5.24 -2.27
C GLU A 171 19.55 -4.05 -2.12
N CYS A 172 19.52 -3.37 -0.96
CA CYS A 172 20.45 -2.30 -0.60
C CYS A 172 21.87 -2.77 -0.27
N GLY A 173 22.13 -4.07 -0.10
CA GLY A 173 23.42 -4.61 0.35
C GLY A 173 23.73 -4.39 1.85
N ILE A 174 22.71 -4.07 2.65
CA ILE A 174 22.81 -3.91 4.11
C ILE A 174 22.80 -5.29 4.78
N LEU A 175 21.88 -6.18 4.39
CA LEU A 175 21.79 -7.53 4.93
C LEU A 175 22.56 -8.51 4.04
N THR A 176 23.64 -9.08 4.58
CA THR A 176 24.44 -10.16 3.97
C THR A 176 24.08 -11.51 4.58
N ASP A 177 24.66 -12.60 4.05
CA ASP A 177 24.34 -13.97 4.47
C ASP A 177 24.66 -14.25 5.96
N ASP A 178 25.65 -13.54 6.51
CA ASP A 178 26.04 -13.55 7.93
C ASP A 178 25.28 -12.53 8.79
N GLY A 179 24.43 -11.71 8.17
CA GLY A 179 23.71 -10.63 8.82
C GLY A 179 22.46 -11.12 9.58
N LEU A 180 22.09 -10.35 10.61
CA LEU A 180 20.94 -10.64 11.46
C LEU A 180 19.82 -9.61 11.23
N ALA A 181 18.60 -10.10 11.05
CA ALA A 181 17.38 -9.28 11.16
C ALA A 181 16.55 -9.79 12.35
N ILE A 182 16.00 -8.86 13.13
CA ILE A 182 15.21 -9.15 14.35
C ILE A 182 13.97 -8.28 14.37
N GLU A 183 12.90 -8.79 14.96
CA GLU A 183 11.70 -8.00 15.21
C GLU A 183 11.86 -7.13 16.45
N GLY A 184 11.08 -6.03 16.50
CA GLY A 184 11.07 -5.10 17.63
C GLY A 184 10.84 -5.75 19.00
N PRO A 185 9.87 -6.67 19.19
CA PRO A 185 9.68 -7.37 20.46
C PRO A 185 10.94 -8.13 20.91
N VAL A 186 11.53 -8.92 20.00
CA VAL A 186 12.76 -9.68 20.28
C VAL A 186 13.92 -8.75 20.60
N PHE A 187 14.05 -7.62 19.91
CA PHE A 187 15.08 -6.63 20.20
C PHE A 187 14.96 -6.06 21.62
N ARG A 188 13.75 -5.71 22.07
CA ARG A 188 13.51 -5.12 23.40
C ARG A 188 13.84 -6.08 24.55
N GLU A 189 13.70 -7.38 24.33
CA GLU A 189 13.95 -8.41 25.36
C GLU A 189 15.45 -8.73 25.53
N ARG A 190 16.30 -8.34 24.57
CA ARG A 190 17.74 -8.61 24.65
C ARG A 190 18.43 -7.67 25.64
N ARG A 191 18.64 -8.16 26.87
CA ARG A 191 19.33 -7.45 27.97
C ARG A 191 20.71 -6.89 27.61
N ALA A 192 21.44 -7.50 26.69
CA ALA A 192 22.82 -7.13 26.34
C ALA A 192 22.97 -5.75 25.66
N TRP A 193 21.91 -5.20 25.05
CA TRP A 193 22.00 -3.95 24.26
C TRP A 193 21.56 -2.69 25.01
N ARG A 194 20.97 -2.82 26.20
CA ARG A 194 20.65 -1.68 27.09
C ARG A 194 21.89 -0.91 27.54
N ASN A 195 23.07 -1.53 27.48
CA ASN A 195 24.34 -0.92 27.88
C ASN A 195 25.11 -0.26 26.71
N CYS A 196 24.58 -0.27 25.48
CA CYS A 196 25.22 0.36 24.31
C CYS A 196 24.62 1.72 23.93
N LEU A 197 23.61 2.19 24.66
CA LEU A 197 22.93 3.47 24.44
C LEU A 197 22.99 4.41 25.66
N ASN A 198 23.81 4.07 26.66
CA ASN A 198 24.18 4.96 27.79
C ASN A 198 25.66 5.30 27.70
#